data_AF-A0A0W8D3A7-F1
#
_entry.id   AF-A0A0W8D3A7-F1
#
_cell.length_a   1.000
_cell.length_b   1.000
_cell.length_c   1.000
_cell.angle_alpha   90.00
_cell.angle_beta   90.00
_cell.angle_gamma   90.00
#
_symmetry.space_group_name_H-M   'P 1'
#
loop_
_entity.id
_entity.type
_entity.pdbx_description
1 polymer ?
#
loop_
_entity_poly.entity_id
_entity_poly.type
_entity_poly.pdbx_seq_one_letter_code
_entity_poly.pdbx_strand_id
1 'polypeptide(L)'
;MLEELAPRKVPGRPRKRTKAHHSESGAPITFSVAKLVPKFLKHPGTPLKWNLLKPFVPNQSKGLEENVPGQVKSYALDGKVYVWRCEFEHGATEYLEVEELAHCIEKAALANYTIIPST
;
A
#
# COMPACT_ATOMS: atom_id res chain seq x y z
N MET A 1 -49.75 0.19 -40.41
CA MET A 1 -48.58 -0.66 -40.15
C MET A 1 -47.79 0.04 -39.05
N LEU A 2 -47.94 -0.39 -37.80
CA LEU A 2 -47.26 0.23 -36.65
C LEU A 2 -46.10 -0.70 -36.25
N GLU A 3 -44.87 -0.22 -36.40
CA GLU A 3 -43.67 -0.96 -36.02
C GLU A 3 -43.57 -1.03 -34.49
N GLU A 4 -43.55 -2.26 -33.97
CA GLU A 4 -43.36 -2.55 -32.55
C GLU A 4 -41.86 -2.44 -32.21
N LEU A 5 -41.48 -1.39 -31.48
CA LEU A 5 -40.12 -1.25 -30.94
C LEU A 5 -39.91 -2.23 -29.78
N ALA A 6 -38.93 -3.12 -29.92
CA ALA A 6 -38.58 -4.10 -28.89
C ALA A 6 -38.21 -3.44 -27.54
N PRO A 7 -38.61 -4.00 -26.39
CA PRO A 7 -38.34 -3.41 -25.09
C PRO A 7 -36.84 -3.47 -24.73
N ARG A 8 -36.28 -2.35 -24.26
CA ARG A 8 -34.90 -2.27 -23.76
C ARG A 8 -34.75 -3.18 -22.52
N LYS A 9 -33.71 -4.03 -22.50
CA LYS A 9 -33.32 -4.82 -21.32
C LYS A 9 -33.06 -3.88 -20.12
N VAL A 10 -33.68 -4.20 -18.98
CA VAL A 10 -33.51 -3.45 -17.73
C VAL A 10 -32.06 -3.59 -17.24
N PRO A 11 -31.30 -2.50 -17.03
CA PRO A 11 -29.94 -2.59 -16.52
C PRO A 11 -30.01 -2.81 -15.01
N GLY A 12 -29.69 -4.02 -14.53
CA GLY A 12 -29.91 -4.31 -13.13
C GLY A 12 -29.27 -5.58 -12.62
N ARG A 13 -27.95 -5.76 -12.79
CA ARG A 13 -27.22 -6.61 -11.84
C ARG A 13 -26.83 -5.72 -10.66
N PRO A 14 -27.39 -5.92 -9.46
CA PRO A 14 -26.95 -5.19 -8.28
C PRO A 14 -25.44 -5.40 -8.14
N ARG A 15 -24.67 -4.31 -8.16
CA ARG A 15 -23.24 -4.37 -7.86
C ARG A 15 -23.13 -4.95 -6.46
N LYS A 16 -22.44 -6.09 -6.29
CA LYS A 16 -22.16 -6.65 -4.95
C LYS A 16 -21.57 -5.54 -4.10
N ARG A 17 -22.32 -5.03 -3.12
CA ARG A 17 -21.79 -4.09 -2.14
C ARG A 17 -20.80 -4.87 -1.29
N THR A 18 -19.52 -4.60 -1.45
CA THR A 18 -18.49 -5.04 -0.51
C THR A 18 -18.90 -4.51 0.87
N LYS A 19 -19.06 -5.40 1.85
CA LYS A 19 -19.45 -5.02 3.22
C LYS A 19 -18.46 -3.98 3.74
N ALA A 20 -18.96 -2.95 4.41
CA ALA A 20 -18.12 -1.96 5.07
C ALA A 20 -17.20 -2.67 6.07
N HIS A 21 -15.90 -2.45 5.94
CA HIS A 21 -14.93 -2.93 6.92
C HIS A 21 -15.19 -2.20 8.23
N HIS A 22 -15.52 -2.95 9.29
CA HIS A 22 -15.42 -2.44 10.65
C HIS A 22 -13.94 -2.10 10.90
N SER A 23 -13.63 -0.82 11.01
CA SER A 23 -12.34 -0.35 11.50
C SER A 23 -12.35 -0.48 13.02
N GLU A 24 -12.09 -1.68 13.53
CA GLU A 24 -11.40 -1.76 14.82
C GLU A 24 -10.02 -1.14 14.62
N SER A 25 -9.55 -0.44 15.65
CA SER A 25 -8.35 0.41 15.65
C SER A 25 -7.06 -0.38 15.41
N GLY A 26 -6.86 -0.83 14.17
CA GLY A 26 -5.71 -1.57 13.67
C GLY A 26 -5.62 -1.39 12.15
N ALA A 27 -4.46 -1.72 11.57
CA ALA A 27 -4.27 -1.60 10.13
C ALA A 27 -5.38 -2.39 9.43
N PRO A 28 -5.93 -1.88 8.31
CA PRO A 28 -6.87 -2.64 7.52
C PRO A 28 -6.24 -4.00 7.23
N ILE A 29 -6.98 -5.10 7.44
CA ILE A 29 -6.50 -6.48 7.24
C ILE A 29 -5.89 -6.69 5.83
N THR A 30 -6.16 -5.81 4.88
CA THR A 30 -5.57 -5.75 3.54
C THR A 30 -4.10 -5.34 3.48
N PHE A 31 -3.59 -4.62 4.50
CA PHE A 31 -2.23 -4.09 4.59
C PHE A 31 -1.40 -4.75 5.69
N SER A 32 -1.82 -5.92 6.18
CA SER A 32 -0.98 -6.68 7.12
C SER A 32 0.23 -7.27 6.44
N VAL A 33 1.37 -7.34 7.14
CA VAL A 33 2.63 -7.88 6.62
C VAL A 33 2.46 -9.27 6.01
N ALA A 34 1.71 -10.14 6.70
CA ALA A 34 1.42 -11.50 6.26
C ALA A 34 0.74 -11.57 4.88
N LYS A 35 0.03 -10.53 4.44
CA LYS A 35 -0.58 -10.45 3.10
C LYS A 35 0.27 -9.68 2.10
N LEU A 36 1.02 -8.67 2.56
CA LEU A 36 1.85 -7.84 1.72
C LEU A 36 3.06 -8.60 1.18
N VAL A 37 3.75 -9.37 2.02
CA VAL A 37 4.95 -10.13 1.62
C VAL A 37 4.68 -11.07 0.43
N PRO A 38 3.71 -12.01 0.50
CA PRO A 38 3.45 -12.90 -0.65
C PRO A 38 2.95 -12.15 -1.88
N LYS A 39 2.25 -11.01 -1.69
CA LYS A 39 1.76 -10.18 -2.80
C LYS A 39 2.93 -9.52 -3.54
N PHE A 40 3.91 -8.98 -2.82
CA PHE A 40 5.07 -8.32 -3.40
C PHE A 40 6.03 -9.31 -4.05
N LEU A 41 6.24 -10.49 -3.44
CA LEU A 41 7.03 -11.55 -4.05
C LEU A 41 6.42 -12.06 -5.37
N LYS A 42 5.09 -12.17 -5.44
CA LYS A 42 4.39 -12.58 -6.66
C LYS A 42 4.35 -11.47 -7.72
N HIS A 43 4.20 -10.22 -7.27
CA HIS A 43 4.03 -9.05 -8.12
C HIS A 43 4.86 -7.86 -7.59
N PRO A 44 6.17 -7.81 -7.90
CA PRO A 44 7.09 -6.84 -7.30
C PRO A 44 6.84 -5.39 -7.75
N GLY A 45 6.13 -5.19 -8.85
CA GLY A 45 5.68 -3.86 -9.30
C GLY A 45 4.48 -3.31 -8.53
N THR A 46 3.80 -4.12 -7.70
CA THR A 46 2.60 -3.68 -6.94
C THR A 46 2.84 -2.45 -6.06
N PRO A 47 3.89 -2.40 -5.22
CA PRO A 47 4.10 -1.28 -4.30
C PRO A 47 4.71 -0.05 -4.97
N LEU A 48 4.88 -0.01 -6.30
CA LEU A 48 5.45 1.17 -6.97
C LEU A 48 4.59 2.41 -6.69
N LYS A 49 5.26 3.52 -6.36
CA LYS A 49 4.66 4.80 -5.96
C LYS A 49 3.86 4.76 -4.66
N TRP A 50 3.85 3.64 -3.93
CA TRP A 50 3.18 3.61 -2.63
C TRP A 50 3.98 4.41 -1.63
N ASN A 51 3.26 5.12 -0.78
CA ASN A 51 3.81 5.86 0.35
C ASN A 51 4.00 4.90 1.53
N LEU A 52 5.05 5.16 2.30
CA LEU A 52 5.46 4.34 3.43
C LEU A 52 5.96 5.23 4.58
N LEU A 53 5.89 4.71 5.81
CA LEU A 53 6.44 5.37 6.99
C LEU A 53 7.52 4.48 7.59
N LYS A 54 8.75 4.99 7.66
CA LYS A 54 9.85 4.29 8.33
C LYS A 54 10.01 4.83 9.75
N PRO A 55 10.04 3.98 10.78
CA PRO A 55 10.38 4.41 12.12
C PRO A 55 11.83 4.88 12.17
N PHE A 56 12.04 6.09 12.66
CA PHE A 56 13.33 6.68 12.93
C PHE A 56 13.45 6.92 14.43
N VAL A 57 14.46 6.33 15.06
CA VAL A 57 14.78 6.56 16.46
C VAL A 57 16.05 7.41 16.48
N PRO A 58 15.96 8.72 16.75
CA PRO A 58 17.16 9.54 16.87
C PRO A 58 17.97 9.08 18.08
N ASN A 59 19.24 8.76 17.86
CA ASN A 59 20.15 8.27 18.91
C ASN A 59 20.37 9.27 20.06
N GLN A 60 19.95 10.53 19.92
CA GLN A 60 20.18 11.62 20.88
C GLN A 60 18.91 12.23 21.50
N SER A 61 17.72 11.84 21.04
CA SER A 61 16.47 12.44 21.51
C SER A 61 15.72 11.45 22.39
N LYS A 62 15.83 11.61 23.71
CA LYS A 62 15.09 10.82 24.70
C LYS A 62 13.59 10.81 24.37
N GLY A 63 13.12 9.69 23.80
CA GLY A 63 11.71 9.32 23.78
C GLY A 63 10.84 9.93 22.67
N LEU A 64 11.41 10.58 21.64
CA LEU A 64 10.63 10.93 20.45
C LEU A 64 10.78 9.81 19.40
N GLU A 65 9.71 9.05 19.20
CA GLU A 65 9.58 8.19 18.02
C GLU A 65 9.20 9.07 16.82
N GLU A 66 10.15 9.27 15.91
CA GLU A 66 9.88 9.97 14.66
C GLU A 66 9.55 8.95 13.57
N ASN A 67 8.60 9.27 12.69
CA ASN A 67 8.35 8.45 11.50
C ASN A 67 8.66 9.32 10.28
N VAL A 68 9.54 8.81 9.42
CA VAL A 68 9.93 9.53 8.21
C VAL A 68 9.04 9.03 7.05
N PRO A 69 8.28 9.92 6.40
CA PRO A 69 7.52 9.57 5.22
C PRO A 69 8.45 9.35 4.03
N GLY A 70 8.12 8.35 3.23
CA GLY A 70 8.82 8.04 2.00
C GLY A 70 7.89 7.44 0.96
N GLN A 71 8.46 7.15 -0.20
CA GLN A 71 7.75 6.57 -1.33
C GLN A 71 8.63 5.55 -2.06
N VAL A 72 8.02 4.44 -2.48
CA VAL A 72 8.67 3.45 -3.35
C VAL A 72 8.85 4.03 -4.74
N LYS A 73 10.08 4.14 -5.23
CA LYS A 73 10.40 4.67 -6.57
C LYS A 73 10.64 3.58 -7.59
N SER A 74 11.40 2.55 -7.23
CA SER A 74 11.72 1.45 -8.13
C SER A 74 11.97 0.16 -7.35
N TYR A 75 12.13 -0.95 -8.06
CA TYR A 75 12.60 -2.20 -7.48
C TYR A 75 13.68 -2.80 -8.38
N ALA A 76 14.55 -3.60 -7.78
CA ALA A 76 15.57 -4.37 -8.44
C ALA A 76 15.50 -5.83 -7.95
N LEU A 77 16.05 -6.74 -8.75
CA LEU A 77 16.31 -8.10 -8.32
C LEU A 77 17.81 -8.19 -8.06
N ASP A 78 18.20 -8.32 -6.79
CA ASP A 78 19.58 -8.53 -6.40
C ASP A 78 19.81 -10.02 -6.11
N GLY A 79 20.44 -10.71 -7.06
CA GLY A 79 20.57 -12.16 -7.06
C GLY A 79 19.22 -12.89 -7.08
N LYS A 80 18.75 -13.30 -5.90
CA LYS A 80 17.47 -14.01 -5.71
C LYS A 80 16.47 -13.24 -4.83
N VAL A 81 16.84 -12.03 -4.38
CA VAL A 81 16.04 -11.23 -3.46
C VAL A 81 15.55 -9.99 -4.17
N TYR A 82 14.25 -9.70 -4.07
CA TYR A 82 13.71 -8.44 -4.55
C TYR A 82 13.99 -7.36 -3.52
N VAL A 83 14.49 -6.22 -4.01
CA VAL A 83 14.82 -5.06 -3.18
C VAL A 83 14.13 -3.83 -3.77
N TRP A 84 13.47 -3.05 -2.94
CA TRP A 84 12.73 -1.85 -3.34
C TRP A 84 13.52 -0.61 -2.95
N ARG A 85 13.78 0.24 -3.95
CA ARG A 85 14.36 1.55 -3.73
C ARG A 85 13.26 2.50 -3.27
N CYS A 86 13.41 2.99 -2.05
CA CYS A 86 12.53 3.95 -1.41
C CYS A 86 13.24 5.28 -1.26
N GLU A 87 12.53 6.37 -1.51
CA GLU A 87 13.01 7.73 -1.32
C GLU A 87 12.21 8.37 -0.18
N PHE A 88 12.92 8.88 0.81
CA PHE A 88 12.36 9.50 2.00
C PHE A 88 12.47 11.03 1.94
N GLU A 89 11.68 11.73 2.77
CA GLU A 89 11.89 13.15 3.01
C GLU A 89 13.36 13.41 3.41
N HIS A 90 13.93 14.51 2.91
CA HIS A 90 15.36 14.87 2.95
C HIS A 90 16.27 14.20 1.90
N GLY A 91 15.71 13.52 0.89
CA GLY A 91 16.48 12.98 -0.24
C GLY A 91 17.28 11.72 0.11
N ALA A 92 17.04 11.14 1.28
CA ALA A 92 17.60 9.86 1.66
C ALA A 92 16.98 8.77 0.78
N THR A 93 17.84 8.06 0.04
CA THR A 93 17.44 6.86 -0.70
C THR A 93 17.88 5.65 0.08
N GLU A 94 16.98 4.71 0.30
CA GLU A 94 17.31 3.42 0.90
C GLU A 94 16.74 2.27 0.07
N TYR A 95 17.33 1.10 0.27
CA TYR A 95 16.93 -0.15 -0.36
C TYR A 95 16.35 -1.05 0.71
N LEU A 96 15.07 -1.38 0.58
CA LEU A 96 14.33 -2.18 1.55
C LEU A 96 14.00 -3.56 0.98
N GLU A 97 14.16 -4.59 1.80
CA GLU A 97 13.69 -5.93 1.47
C GLU A 97 12.16 -6.04 1.62
N VAL A 98 11.60 -7.18 1.19
CA VAL A 98 10.14 -7.37 1.16
C VAL A 98 9.49 -7.26 2.53
N GLU A 99 10.13 -7.79 3.57
CA GLU A 99 9.60 -7.77 4.94
C GLU A 99 9.66 -6.36 5.54
N GLU A 100 10.79 -5.68 5.39
CA GLU A 100 10.98 -4.30 5.84
C GLU A 100 9.99 -3.34 5.16
N LEU A 101 9.82 -3.48 3.85
CA LEU A 101 8.87 -2.70 3.08
C LEU A 101 7.43 -2.95 3.56
N ALA A 102 7.07 -4.22 3.77
CA ALA A 102 5.75 -4.59 4.26
C ALA A 102 5.47 -3.98 5.65
N HIS A 103 6.45 -3.98 6.56
CA HIS A 103 6.33 -3.33 7.86
C HIS A 103 6.16 -1.81 7.75
N CYS A 104 6.89 -1.14 6.86
CA CYS A 104 6.76 0.31 6.66
C CYS A 104 5.37 0.69 6.10
N ILE A 105 4.82 -0.14 5.22
CA ILE A 105 3.47 0.05 4.66
C ILE A 105 2.39 -0.25 5.69
N GLU A 106 2.55 -1.30 6.49
CA GLU A 106 1.62 -1.61 7.58
C GLU A 106 1.60 -0.47 8.60
N LYS A 107 2.76 0.09 8.95
CA LYS A 107 2.86 1.29 9.80
C LYS A 107 2.19 2.51 9.18
N ALA A 108 2.39 2.76 7.88
CA ALA A 108 1.66 3.81 7.17
C ALA A 108 0.14 3.60 7.27
N ALA A 109 -0.31 2.36 7.13
CA ALA A 109 -1.72 2.01 7.27
C ALA A 109 -2.27 2.22 8.70
N LEU A 110 -1.49 1.84 9.72
CA LEU A 110 -1.82 2.05 11.14
C LEU A 110 -1.92 3.54 11.48
N ALA A 111 -1.02 4.35 10.93
CA ALA A 111 -0.99 5.80 11.13
C ALA A 111 -2.08 6.56 10.34
N ASN A 112 -2.97 5.86 9.62
CA ASN A 112 -3.91 6.43 8.65
C ASN A 112 -3.23 7.34 7.61
N TYR A 113 -1.97 7.08 7.30
CA TYR A 113 -1.24 7.79 6.27
C TYR A 113 -1.67 7.27 4.90
N THR A 114 -1.82 8.17 3.93
CA THR A 114 -2.30 7.82 2.59
C THR A 114 -1.26 6.96 1.87
N ILE A 115 -1.47 5.64 1.83
CA ILE A 115 -0.54 4.66 1.25
C ILE A 115 -0.52 4.74 -0.29
N ILE A 116 -1.67 4.97 -0.91
CA ILE A 116 -1.80 5.01 -2.36
C ILE A 116 -1.90 6.48 -2.77
N PRO A 117 -1.00 7.02 -3.60
CA PRO A 117 -1.11 8.39 -4.06
C PRO A 117 -2.44 8.57 -4.82
N SER A 118 -3.19 9.61 -4.46
CA SER A 118 -4.38 10.01 -5.21
C SER A 118 -3.96 10.32 -6.64
N THR A 119 -4.49 9.53 -7.58
CA THR A 119 -4.24 9.65 -9.02
C THR A 119 -4.98 10.87 -9.59
#